data_AF-A0A506RIE1-F1
#
_entry.id   AF-A0A506RIE1-F1
#
_cell.length_a   1.000
_cell.length_b   1.000
_cell.length_c   1.000
_cell.angle_alpha   90.00
_cell.angle_beta   90.00
_cell.angle_gamma   90.00
#
_symmetry.space_group_name_H-M   'P 1'
#
loop_
_entity.id
_entity.type
_entity.pdbx_description
1 polymer ?
#
loop_
_entity_poly.entity_id
_entity_poly.type
_entity_poly.pdbx_seq_one_letter_code
_entity_poly.pdbx_strand_id
1 'polypeptide(L)'
;MRKSIEDIWQSGFIDDMALIAPKVNNLYAMKSQNLVDKFESLFAANQKAVLFAAMVIGSAVAYVGAPFVGAIIAAMLTGLVMVGHGQLKKLSKISKDQSSFEYLNEFDIWLDNAIAQYTQIYRFFYPALFAICTARYAYSDSAIGVLTQLDMVNSNGMPSFTVYAVIGLISLILGVAGARIYRADVTMVYGSEIKKLKALLNEMKALRED
;
A
#
# COMPACT_ATOMS: atom_id res chain seq x y z
N MET A 1 52.83 -24.50 -32.98
CA MET A 1 51.96 -24.25 -34.15
C MET A 1 50.84 -23.34 -33.69
N ARG A 2 50.66 -22.17 -34.31
CA ARG A 2 49.56 -21.24 -33.96
C ARG A 2 48.26 -21.82 -34.51
N LYS A 3 47.20 -21.86 -33.70
CA LYS A 3 45.86 -22.27 -34.15
C LYS A 3 45.42 -21.39 -35.32
N SER A 4 44.78 -21.96 -36.33
CA SER A 4 44.26 -21.18 -37.46
C SER A 4 43.11 -20.28 -36.99
N ILE A 5 42.84 -19.20 -37.73
CA ILE A 5 41.70 -18.31 -37.42
C ILE A 5 40.38 -19.11 -37.47
N GLU A 6 40.29 -20.10 -38.35
CA GLU A 6 39.18 -21.05 -38.44
C GLU A 6 39.01 -21.89 -37.18
N ASP A 7 40.11 -22.39 -36.60
CA ASP A 7 40.08 -23.17 -35.34
C ASP A 7 39.63 -22.30 -34.16
N ILE A 8 40.01 -21.02 -34.15
CA ILE A 8 39.60 -20.05 -33.13
C ILE A 8 38.10 -19.74 -33.28
N TRP A 9 37.60 -19.61 -34.51
CA TRP A 9 36.19 -19.41 -34.77
C TRP A 9 35.35 -20.64 -34.41
N GLN A 10 35.72 -21.84 -34.85
CA GLN A 10 34.97 -23.05 -34.51
C GLN A 10 34.98 -23.34 -33.01
N SER A 11 36.11 -23.16 -32.32
CA SER A 11 36.17 -23.39 -30.87
C SER A 11 35.45 -22.33 -30.04
N GLY A 12 35.20 -21.13 -30.59
CA GLY A 12 34.43 -20.07 -29.94
C GLY A 12 32.91 -20.27 -29.99
N PHE A 13 32.40 -21.02 -30.97
CA PHE A 13 30.95 -21.25 -31.17
C PHE A 13 30.45 -22.63 -30.71
N ILE A 14 31.34 -23.57 -30.37
CA ILE A 14 30.93 -24.92 -29.95
C ILE A 14 30.31 -24.95 -28.54
N ASP A 15 30.43 -23.87 -27.74
CA ASP A 15 29.93 -23.82 -26.36
C ASP A 15 28.63 -23.00 -26.18
N ASP A 16 27.94 -22.68 -27.28
CA ASP A 16 26.67 -21.94 -27.22
C ASP A 16 25.54 -22.75 -26.56
N MET A 17 25.61 -24.09 -26.52
CA MET A 17 24.57 -24.91 -25.86
C MET A 17 24.89 -25.32 -24.42
N ALA A 18 26.12 -25.17 -23.93
CA ALA A 18 26.50 -25.62 -22.58
C ALA A 18 26.28 -24.55 -21.49
N LEU A 19 26.15 -23.26 -21.87
CA LEU A 19 26.20 -22.13 -20.94
C LEU A 19 24.89 -21.33 -20.79
N ILE A 20 23.82 -21.66 -21.52
CA ILE A 20 22.58 -20.86 -21.50
C ILE A 20 21.68 -21.20 -20.30
N ALA A 21 21.66 -22.44 -19.82
CA ALA A 21 20.73 -22.86 -18.76
C ALA A 21 21.02 -22.26 -17.36
N PRO A 22 22.27 -22.19 -16.84
CA PRO A 22 22.54 -21.67 -15.50
C PRO A 22 22.44 -20.15 -15.41
N LYS A 23 22.89 -19.44 -16.46
CA LYS A 23 22.91 -17.96 -16.48
C LYS A 23 21.50 -17.38 -16.55
N VAL A 24 20.60 -17.98 -17.34
CA VAL A 24 19.20 -17.54 -17.45
C VAL A 24 18.44 -17.75 -16.15
N ASN A 25 18.58 -18.91 -15.50
CA ASN A 25 17.97 -19.14 -14.18
C ASN A 25 18.48 -18.16 -13.12
N ASN A 26 19.78 -17.85 -13.13
CA ASN A 26 20.34 -16.85 -12.23
C ASN A 26 19.79 -15.44 -12.49
N LEU A 27 19.55 -15.06 -13.75
CA LEU A 27 18.93 -13.78 -14.10
C LEU A 27 17.49 -13.68 -13.56
N TYR A 28 16.68 -14.73 -13.69
CA TYR A 28 15.31 -14.75 -13.14
C TYR A 28 15.31 -14.66 -11.62
N ALA A 29 16.21 -15.39 -10.94
CA ALA A 29 16.36 -15.33 -9.49
C ALA A 29 16.73 -13.91 -9.02
N MET A 30 17.68 -13.27 -9.70
CA MET A 30 18.06 -11.88 -9.39
C MET A 30 16.91 -10.90 -9.67
N LYS A 31 16.21 -11.05 -10.80
CA LYS A 31 15.10 -10.17 -11.20
C LYS A 31 13.93 -10.31 -10.21
N SER A 32 13.59 -11.53 -9.79
CA SER A 32 12.52 -11.79 -8.83
C SER A 32 12.85 -11.23 -7.45
N GLN A 33 14.08 -11.48 -6.95
CA GLN A 33 14.51 -10.98 -5.65
C GLN A 33 14.55 -9.45 -5.63
N ASN A 34 15.14 -8.81 -6.64
CA ASN A 34 15.22 -7.36 -6.73
C ASN A 34 13.83 -6.70 -6.76
N LEU A 35 12.85 -7.30 -7.46
CA LEU A 35 11.48 -6.81 -7.48
C LEU A 35 10.85 -6.85 -6.09
N VAL A 36 10.94 -8.00 -5.41
CA VAL A 36 10.35 -8.17 -4.08
C VAL A 36 11.06 -7.29 -3.05
N ASP A 37 12.38 -7.24 -3.05
CA ASP A 37 13.18 -6.40 -2.14
C ASP A 37 12.86 -4.90 -2.36
N LYS A 38 12.65 -4.48 -3.62
CA LYS A 38 12.21 -3.12 -3.92
C LYS A 38 10.82 -2.84 -3.35
N PHE A 39 9.87 -3.74 -3.53
CA PHE A 39 8.53 -3.60 -2.96
C PHE A 39 8.56 -3.55 -1.43
N GLU A 40 9.31 -4.45 -0.80
CA GLU A 40 9.50 -4.50 0.66
C GLU A 40 10.06 -3.18 1.19
N SER A 41 11.11 -2.65 0.54
CA SER A 41 11.72 -1.38 0.95
C SER A 41 10.75 -0.20 0.85
N LEU A 42 9.93 -0.13 -0.20
CA LEU A 42 8.89 0.89 -0.36
C LEU A 42 7.82 0.75 0.73
N PHE A 43 7.36 -0.48 0.97
CA PHE A 43 6.35 -0.73 1.99
C PHE A 43 6.86 -0.39 3.40
N ALA A 44 8.09 -0.76 3.75
CA ALA A 44 8.72 -0.41 5.02
C ALA A 44 8.94 1.10 5.18
N ALA A 45 9.35 1.80 4.12
CA ALA A 45 9.45 3.26 4.13
C ALA A 45 8.08 3.92 4.35
N ASN A 46 7.04 3.41 3.69
CA ASN A 46 5.67 3.88 3.88
C ASN A 46 5.20 3.70 5.34
N GLN A 47 5.50 2.56 5.99
CA GLN A 47 5.16 2.36 7.41
C GLN A 47 5.83 3.41 8.32
N LYS A 48 7.11 3.72 8.08
CA LYS A 48 7.82 4.77 8.83
C LYS A 48 7.24 6.16 8.58
N ALA A 49 6.88 6.47 7.33
CA ALA A 49 6.26 7.73 6.96
C ALA A 49 4.89 7.91 7.64
N VAL A 50 4.06 6.86 7.67
CA VAL A 50 2.75 6.87 8.36
C VAL A 50 2.93 7.08 9.87
N LEU A 51 3.91 6.42 10.50
CA LEU A 51 4.20 6.61 11.91
C LEU A 51 4.66 8.05 12.22
N PHE A 52 5.52 8.62 11.38
CA PHE A 52 5.92 10.02 11.49
C PHE A 52 4.73 10.98 11.31
N ALA A 53 3.89 10.73 10.30
CA ALA A 53 2.68 11.51 10.07
C ALA A 53 1.71 11.43 11.26
N ALA A 54 1.59 10.28 11.92
CA ALA A 54 0.78 10.13 13.12
C ALA A 54 1.23 11.07 14.25
N MET A 55 2.54 11.17 14.48
CA MET A 55 3.10 12.09 15.48
C MET A 55 2.85 13.54 15.10
N VAL A 56 3.14 13.93 13.85
CA VAL A 56 3.00 15.31 13.38
C VAL A 56 1.53 15.76 13.39
N ILE A 57 0.63 14.98 12.79
CA ILE A 57 -0.79 15.30 12.70
C ILE A 57 -1.42 15.30 14.08
N GLY A 58 -1.14 14.30 14.92
CA GLY A 58 -1.65 14.23 16.28
C GLY A 58 -1.26 15.46 17.11
N SER A 59 0.01 15.88 17.00
CA SER A 59 0.53 17.07 17.70
C SER A 59 -0.08 18.37 17.17
N ALA A 60 -0.22 18.50 15.84
CA ALA A 60 -0.83 19.67 15.22
C ALA A 60 -2.30 19.83 15.63
N VAL A 61 -3.08 18.75 15.63
CA VAL A 61 -4.48 18.78 16.05
C VAL A 61 -4.61 19.07 17.56
N ALA A 62 -3.70 18.55 18.39
CA ALA A 62 -3.65 18.88 19.80
C ALA A 62 -3.36 20.38 20.04
N TYR A 63 -2.42 20.95 19.28
CA TYR A 63 -2.06 22.36 19.37
C TYR A 63 -3.22 23.29 19.00
N VAL A 64 -4.09 22.89 18.07
CA VAL A 64 -5.30 23.64 17.67
C VAL A 64 -6.47 23.44 18.65
N GLY A 65 -6.23 22.81 19.82
CA GLY A 65 -7.24 22.69 20.88
C GLY A 65 -8.18 21.49 20.72
N ALA A 66 -7.73 20.43 20.04
CA ALA A 66 -8.46 19.17 19.94
C ALA A 66 -7.58 17.94 20.31
N PRO A 67 -6.94 17.92 21.50
CA PRO A 67 -5.98 16.88 21.88
C PRO A 67 -6.55 15.46 21.83
N PHE A 68 -7.82 15.26 22.22
CA PHE A 68 -8.46 13.95 22.15
C PHE A 68 -8.64 13.46 20.71
N VAL A 69 -9.00 14.35 19.77
CA VAL A 69 -9.11 13.99 18.35
C VAL A 69 -7.73 13.69 17.77
N GLY A 70 -6.73 14.50 18.11
CA GLY A 70 -5.34 14.25 17.72
C GLY A 70 -4.85 12.88 18.20
N ALA A 71 -5.14 12.51 19.46
CA ALA A 71 -4.80 11.21 20.01
C ALA A 71 -5.52 10.05 19.29
N ILE A 72 -6.81 10.21 18.96
CA ILE A 72 -7.56 9.19 18.21
C ILE A 72 -6.97 9.00 16.80
N ILE A 73 -6.69 10.08 16.08
CA ILE A 73 -6.08 10.00 14.73
C ILE A 73 -4.71 9.33 14.81
N ALA A 74 -3.87 9.72 15.78
CA ALA A 74 -2.57 9.10 15.98
C ALA A 74 -2.69 7.60 16.30
N ALA A 75 -3.66 7.20 17.12
CA ALA A 75 -3.92 5.81 17.44
C ALA A 75 -4.40 5.02 16.21
N MET A 76 -5.30 5.59 15.39
CA MET A 76 -5.78 4.98 14.15
C MET A 76 -4.63 4.75 13.16
N LEU A 77 -3.78 5.75 12.93
CA LEU A 77 -2.61 5.65 12.04
C LEU A 77 -1.59 4.65 12.59
N THR A 78 -1.34 4.64 13.89
CA THR A 78 -0.46 3.65 14.53
C THR A 78 -1.02 2.24 14.39
N GLY A 79 -2.34 2.06 14.49
CA GLY A 79 -3.01 0.79 14.23
C GLY A 79 -2.75 0.25 12.82
N LEU A 80 -2.78 1.12 11.79
CA LEU A 80 -2.38 0.74 10.43
C LEU A 80 -0.92 0.26 10.37
N VAL A 81 -0.04 0.92 11.12
CA VAL A 81 1.38 0.55 11.20
C VAL A 81 1.58 -0.81 11.86
N MET A 82 0.81 -1.14 12.89
CA MET A 82 0.85 -2.46 13.52
C MET A 82 0.44 -3.57 12.56
N VAL A 83 -0.64 -3.35 11.79
CA VAL A 83 -1.07 -4.30 10.74
C VAL A 83 0.02 -4.44 9.68
N GLY A 84 0.66 -3.33 9.28
CA GLY A 84 1.73 -3.32 8.28
C GLY A 84 2.98 -4.07 8.72
N HIS A 85 3.37 -3.95 9.98
CA HIS A 85 4.46 -4.76 10.55
C HIS A 85 4.12 -6.26 10.50
N GLY A 86 2.87 -6.62 10.79
CA GLY A 86 2.40 -7.99 10.65
C GLY A 86 2.51 -8.50 9.21
N GLN A 87 2.25 -7.65 8.22
CA GLN A 87 2.38 -7.98 6.80
C GLN A 87 3.84 -8.10 6.35
N LEU A 88 4.73 -7.20 6.78
CA LEU A 88 6.18 -7.32 6.54
C LEU A 88 6.75 -8.63 7.09
N LYS A 89 6.32 -9.04 8.30
CA LYS A 89 6.75 -10.31 8.89
C LYS A 89 6.23 -11.54 8.13
N LYS A 90 5.10 -11.43 7.44
CA LYS A 90 4.61 -12.50 6.55
C LYS A 90 5.43 -12.53 5.26
N LEU A 91 5.71 -11.37 4.68
CA LEU A 91 6.54 -11.22 3.48
C LEU A 91 7.94 -11.80 3.69
N SER A 92 8.58 -11.51 4.82
CA SER A 92 9.93 -12.01 5.13
C SER A 92 10.02 -13.53 5.33
N LYS A 93 8.88 -14.25 5.37
CA LYS A 93 8.82 -15.71 5.49
C LYS A 93 8.66 -16.43 4.15
N ILE A 94 8.42 -15.69 3.07
CA ILE A 94 8.37 -16.26 1.73
C ILE A 94 9.75 -16.80 1.40
N SER A 95 9.84 -18.10 1.09
CA SER A 95 11.13 -18.78 0.97
C SER A 95 11.86 -18.37 -0.29
N LYS A 96 13.09 -17.85 -0.14
CA LYS A 96 13.98 -17.52 -1.26
C LYS A 96 14.67 -18.75 -1.85
N ASP A 97 14.50 -19.92 -1.23
CA ASP A 97 15.14 -21.19 -1.62
C ASP A 97 14.31 -21.99 -2.64
N GLN A 98 13.11 -21.51 -2.97
CA GLN A 98 12.22 -22.10 -3.98
C GLN A 98 12.61 -21.66 -5.39
N SER A 99 11.96 -22.25 -6.41
CA SER A 99 12.11 -21.76 -7.78
C SER A 99 11.65 -20.30 -7.89
N SER A 100 12.28 -19.51 -8.76
CA SER A 100 11.95 -18.09 -8.92
C SER A 100 10.48 -17.85 -9.29
N PHE A 101 9.84 -18.82 -9.97
CA PHE A 101 8.41 -18.78 -10.26
C PHE A 101 7.54 -18.95 -9.02
N GLU A 102 7.82 -19.97 -8.19
CA GLU A 102 7.09 -20.21 -6.95
C GLU A 102 7.23 -19.04 -5.97
N TYR A 103 8.45 -18.50 -5.85
CA TYR A 103 8.72 -17.32 -5.05
C TYR A 103 7.86 -16.11 -5.44
N LEU A 104 7.78 -15.78 -6.73
CA LEU A 104 6.95 -14.68 -7.21
C LEU A 104 5.45 -14.95 -7.09
N ASN A 105 5.03 -16.21 -7.25
CA ASN A 105 3.64 -16.60 -7.11
C ASN A 105 3.18 -16.50 -5.65
N GLU A 106 4.00 -16.96 -4.69
CA GLU A 106 3.74 -16.76 -3.26
C GLU A 106 3.68 -15.27 -2.90
N PHE A 107 4.58 -14.46 -3.46
CA PHE A 107 4.56 -13.01 -3.29
C PHE A 107 3.29 -12.36 -3.85
N ASP A 108 2.85 -12.77 -5.03
CA ASP A 108 1.62 -12.26 -5.66
C ASP A 108 0.37 -12.59 -4.83
N ILE A 109 0.27 -13.82 -4.34
CA ILE A 109 -0.80 -14.26 -3.43
C ILE A 109 -0.76 -13.45 -2.13
N TRP A 110 0.43 -13.24 -1.55
CA TRP A 110 0.58 -12.41 -0.36
C TRP A 110 0.13 -10.97 -0.62
N LEU A 111 0.52 -10.38 -1.75
CA LEU A 111 0.19 -9.01 -2.13
C LEU A 111 -1.33 -8.82 -2.27
N ASP A 112 -1.99 -9.72 -2.99
CA ASP A 112 -3.45 -9.67 -3.17
C ASP A 112 -4.19 -9.79 -1.82
N ASN A 113 -3.70 -10.65 -0.93
CA ASN A 113 -4.22 -10.77 0.44
C ASN A 113 -3.99 -9.52 1.28
N ALA A 114 -2.81 -8.89 1.18
CA ALA A 114 -2.51 -7.65 1.87
C ALA A 114 -3.44 -6.53 1.39
N ILE A 115 -3.60 -6.36 0.07
CA ILE A 115 -4.51 -5.37 -0.53
C ILE A 115 -5.95 -5.64 -0.07
N ALA A 116 -6.41 -6.90 -0.05
CA ALA A 116 -7.74 -7.26 0.41
C ALA A 116 -7.96 -6.92 1.89
N GLN A 117 -6.99 -7.21 2.76
CA GLN A 117 -7.07 -6.89 4.18
C GLN A 117 -7.15 -5.38 4.41
N TYR A 118 -6.26 -4.61 3.80
CA TYR A 118 -6.29 -3.16 3.92
C TYR A 118 -7.55 -2.55 3.31
N THR A 119 -8.07 -3.10 2.20
CA THR A 119 -9.36 -2.67 1.64
C THR A 119 -10.48 -2.74 2.70
N GLN A 120 -10.52 -3.79 3.52
CA GLN A 120 -11.52 -3.89 4.60
C GLN A 120 -11.25 -2.87 5.72
N ILE A 121 -9.98 -2.65 6.09
CA ILE A 121 -9.63 -1.66 7.11
C ILE A 121 -10.03 -0.25 6.64
N TYR A 122 -9.70 0.12 5.41
CA TYR A 122 -9.95 1.46 4.87
C TYR A 122 -11.43 1.79 4.62
N ARG A 123 -12.28 0.77 4.46
CA ARG A 123 -13.74 0.93 4.48
C ARG A 123 -14.27 1.51 5.80
N PHE A 124 -13.58 1.30 6.91
CA PHE A 124 -13.92 1.90 8.20
C PHE A 124 -13.04 3.11 8.52
N PHE A 125 -11.76 3.06 8.13
CA PHE A 125 -10.79 4.11 8.43
C PHE A 125 -11.22 5.48 7.87
N TYR A 126 -11.54 5.59 6.58
CA TYR A 126 -11.90 6.89 5.99
C TYR A 126 -13.20 7.46 6.56
N PRO A 127 -14.30 6.69 6.69
CA PRO A 127 -15.52 7.20 7.32
C PRO A 127 -15.33 7.65 8.76
N ALA A 128 -14.56 6.90 9.55
CA ALA A 128 -14.31 7.22 10.96
C ALA A 128 -13.47 8.50 11.08
N LEU A 129 -12.40 8.62 10.28
CA LEU A 129 -11.54 9.79 10.28
C LEU A 129 -12.33 11.04 9.83
N PHE A 130 -13.15 10.92 8.79
CA PHE A 130 -14.06 12.00 8.37
C PHE A 130 -15.05 12.37 9.46
N ALA A 131 -15.74 11.39 10.06
CA ALA A 131 -16.76 11.64 11.08
C ALA A 131 -16.19 12.39 12.28
N ILE A 132 -15.06 11.93 12.82
CA ILE A 132 -14.46 12.50 14.04
C ILE A 132 -13.93 13.92 13.76
N CYS A 133 -13.24 14.14 12.63
CA CYS A 133 -12.74 15.45 12.24
C CYS A 133 -13.89 16.43 11.99
N THR A 134 -14.88 16.06 11.19
CA THR A 134 -16.00 16.93 10.84
C THR A 134 -16.92 17.19 12.03
N ALA A 135 -17.16 16.19 12.87
CA ALA A 135 -17.93 16.39 14.11
C ALA A 135 -17.23 17.38 15.05
N ARG A 136 -15.89 17.29 15.21
CA ARG A 136 -15.14 18.26 16.00
C ARG A 136 -15.15 19.65 15.38
N TYR A 137 -15.02 19.73 14.06
CA TYR A 137 -15.04 20.99 13.31
C TYR A 137 -16.40 21.69 13.43
N ALA A 138 -17.51 20.95 13.45
CA ALA A 138 -18.86 21.51 13.62
C ALA A 138 -19.04 22.34 14.90
N TYR A 139 -18.21 22.10 15.93
CA TYR A 139 -18.17 22.87 17.18
C TYR A 139 -17.14 24.02 17.18
N SER A 140 -16.51 24.32 16.05
CA SER A 140 -15.65 25.50 15.94
C SER A 140 -16.46 26.77 15.71
N ASP A 141 -15.98 27.91 16.18
CA ASP A 141 -16.63 29.21 15.97
C ASP A 141 -16.86 29.49 14.48
N SER A 142 -15.88 29.14 13.65
CA SER A 142 -15.98 29.25 12.19
C SER A 142 -17.14 28.43 11.62
N ALA A 143 -17.31 27.18 12.07
CA ALA A 143 -18.39 26.33 11.60
C ALA A 143 -19.75 26.81 12.13
N ILE A 144 -19.84 27.20 13.41
CA ILE A 144 -21.08 27.72 14.01
C ILE A 144 -21.57 28.95 13.26
N GLY A 145 -20.69 29.86 12.86
CA GLY A 145 -21.04 31.02 12.04
C GLY A 145 -21.71 30.62 10.72
N VAL A 146 -21.16 29.64 10.01
CA VAL A 146 -21.74 29.11 8.76
C VAL A 146 -23.06 28.38 9.02
N LEU A 147 -23.11 27.51 10.02
CA LEU A 147 -24.31 26.74 10.36
C LEU A 147 -25.48 27.65 10.78
N THR A 148 -25.18 28.78 11.42
CA THR A 148 -26.20 29.77 11.80
C THR A 148 -26.82 30.43 10.56
N GLN A 149 -26.03 30.75 9.53
CA GLN A 149 -26.54 31.28 8.26
C GLN A 149 -27.43 30.28 7.50
N LEU A 150 -27.23 28.98 7.75
CA LEU A 150 -27.99 27.90 7.14
C LEU A 150 -29.16 27.42 8.00
N ASP A 151 -29.44 28.07 9.14
CA ASP A 151 -30.46 27.64 10.12
C ASP A 151 -30.28 26.18 10.59
N MET A 152 -29.01 25.76 10.72
CA MET A 152 -28.61 24.40 11.11
C MET A 152 -28.09 24.32 12.54
N VAL A 153 -28.31 25.35 13.35
CA VAL A 153 -28.02 25.37 14.79
C VAL A 153 -29.30 25.15 15.59
N ASN A 154 -29.18 24.55 16.78
CA ASN A 154 -30.30 24.43 17.70
C ASN A 154 -30.49 25.70 18.54
N SER A 155 -31.53 25.73 19.39
CA SER A 155 -31.84 26.86 20.27
C SER A 155 -30.69 27.27 21.21
N ASN A 156 -29.74 26.36 21.45
CA ASN A 156 -28.58 26.58 22.32
C ASN A 156 -27.33 27.02 21.53
N GLY A 157 -27.47 27.31 20.23
CA GLY A 157 -26.36 27.72 19.36
C GLY A 157 -25.40 26.60 18.96
N MET A 158 -25.75 25.33 19.23
CA MET A 158 -24.95 24.16 18.89
C MET A 158 -25.40 23.53 17.57
N PRO A 159 -24.56 22.74 16.88
CA PRO A 159 -24.98 22.01 15.69
C PRO A 159 -26.26 21.19 15.93
N SER A 160 -27.23 21.33 15.04
CA SER A 160 -28.48 20.59 15.11
C SER A 160 -28.28 19.10 14.79
N PHE A 161 -29.27 18.27 15.11
CA PHE A 161 -29.29 16.86 14.73
C PHE A 161 -29.09 16.65 13.22
N THR A 162 -29.59 17.57 12.39
CA THR A 162 -29.45 17.54 10.93
C THR A 162 -27.99 17.53 10.50
N VAL A 163 -27.11 18.27 11.19
CA VAL A 163 -25.66 18.28 10.89
C VAL A 163 -25.06 16.89 11.09
N TYR A 164 -25.38 16.22 12.20
CA TYR A 164 -24.88 14.87 12.47
C TYR A 164 -25.46 13.83 11.51
N ALA A 165 -26.72 14.00 11.10
CA ALA A 165 -27.33 13.15 10.08
C ALA A 165 -26.59 13.27 8.74
N VAL A 166 -26.21 14.49 8.33
CA VAL A 166 -25.41 14.73 7.11
C VAL A 166 -24.01 14.13 7.24
N ILE A 167 -23.32 14.35 8.38
CA ILE A 167 -22.01 13.73 8.63
C ILE A 167 -22.10 12.21 8.53
N GLY A 168 -23.11 11.61 9.17
CA GLY A 168 -23.37 10.17 9.13
C GLY A 168 -23.63 9.66 7.71
N LEU A 169 -24.44 10.38 6.93
CA LEU A 169 -24.71 10.03 5.53
C LEU A 169 -23.43 10.05 4.68
N ILE A 170 -22.61 11.11 4.80
CA ILE A 170 -21.35 11.21 4.06
C ILE A 170 -20.38 10.12 4.51
N SER A 171 -20.28 9.83 5.80
CA SER A 171 -19.48 8.71 6.31
C SER A 171 -19.92 7.36 5.73
N LEU A 172 -21.22 7.11 5.59
CA LEU A 172 -21.72 5.89 4.95
C LEU A 172 -21.33 5.81 3.48
N ILE A 173 -21.45 6.91 2.73
CA ILE A 173 -21.01 7.00 1.33
C ILE A 173 -19.51 6.72 1.22
N LEU A 174 -18.70 7.32 2.11
CA LEU A 174 -17.27 7.08 2.19
C LEU A 174 -16.96 5.61 2.55
N GLY A 175 -17.81 4.92 3.30
CA GLY A 175 -17.60 3.50 3.63
C GLY A 175 -17.77 2.61 2.41
N VAL A 176 -18.76 2.89 1.57
CA VAL A 176 -18.96 2.20 0.29
C VAL A 176 -17.83 2.54 -0.69
N ALA A 177 -17.43 3.82 -0.76
CA ALA A 177 -16.37 4.28 -1.65
C ALA A 177 -14.96 3.92 -1.17
N GLY A 178 -14.76 3.66 0.12
CA GLY A 178 -13.44 3.49 0.76
C GLY A 178 -12.61 2.38 0.15
N ALA A 179 -13.25 1.32 -0.34
CA ALA A 179 -12.57 0.26 -1.07
C ALA A 179 -11.96 0.73 -2.40
N ARG A 180 -12.67 1.62 -3.12
CA ARG A 180 -12.17 2.18 -4.38
C ARG A 180 -11.06 3.20 -4.13
N ILE A 181 -11.23 4.04 -3.10
CA ILE A 181 -10.21 5.03 -2.69
C ILE A 181 -8.91 4.31 -2.35
N TYR A 182 -8.96 3.31 -1.47
CA TYR A 182 -7.75 2.57 -1.08
C TYR A 182 -7.05 1.89 -2.27
N ARG A 183 -7.81 1.30 -3.20
CA ARG A 183 -7.22 0.68 -4.41
C ARG A 183 -6.56 1.71 -5.32
N ALA A 184 -7.14 2.92 -5.43
CA ALA A 184 -6.51 4.02 -6.14
C ALA A 184 -5.18 4.43 -5.48
N ASP A 185 -5.15 4.54 -4.15
CA ASP A 185 -3.93 4.84 -3.38
C ASP A 185 -2.83 3.79 -3.64
N VAL A 186 -3.18 2.50 -3.58
CA VAL A 186 -2.23 1.41 -3.89
C VAL A 186 -1.71 1.50 -5.32
N THR A 187 -2.59 1.77 -6.27
CA THR A 187 -2.21 1.86 -7.70
C THR A 187 -1.28 3.06 -7.93
N MET A 188 -1.51 4.17 -7.24
CA MET A 188 -0.68 5.37 -7.33
C MET A 188 0.74 5.12 -6.79
N VAL A 189 0.87 4.42 -5.65
CA VAL A 189 2.17 4.21 -4.99
C VAL A 189 2.92 2.99 -5.54
N TYR A 190 2.22 1.89 -5.81
CA TYR A 190 2.81 0.59 -6.12
C TYR A 190 2.50 0.08 -7.53
N GLY A 191 1.66 0.77 -8.31
CA GLY A 191 1.17 0.26 -9.60
C GLY A 191 2.27 -0.11 -10.59
N SER A 192 3.40 0.60 -10.59
CA SER A 192 4.56 0.26 -11.42
C SER A 192 5.16 -1.11 -11.07
N GLU A 193 5.35 -1.38 -9.79
CA GLU A 193 5.96 -2.63 -9.32
C GLU A 193 4.98 -3.81 -9.46
N ILE A 194 3.69 -3.58 -9.23
CA ILE A 194 2.64 -4.58 -9.48
C ILE A 194 2.60 -4.96 -10.97
N LYS A 195 2.71 -3.98 -11.87
CA LYS A 195 2.74 -4.25 -13.31
C LYS A 195 3.96 -5.08 -13.70
N LYS A 196 5.14 -4.77 -13.14
CA LYS A 196 6.36 -5.56 -13.37
C LYS A 196 6.23 -6.98 -12.84
N LEU A 197 5.61 -7.17 -11.68
CA LEU A 197 5.35 -8.48 -11.08
C LEU A 197 4.50 -9.34 -12.02
N LYS A 198 3.36 -8.82 -12.46
CA LYS A 198 2.45 -9.56 -13.35
C LYS A 198 3.10 -9.86 -14.71
N ALA A 199 3.90 -8.93 -15.25
CA ALA A 199 4.64 -9.17 -16.48
C ALA A 199 5.67 -10.31 -16.33
N LEU A 200 6.43 -10.31 -15.24
CA LEU A 200 7.44 -11.34 -14.97
C LEU A 200 6.81 -12.72 -14.73
N LEU A 201 5.70 -12.78 -14.00
CA LEU A 201 4.95 -14.02 -13.82
C LEU A 201 4.44 -14.59 -15.14
N ASN A 202 3.93 -13.75 -16.05
CA ASN A 202 3.45 -14.20 -17.35
C ASN A 202 4.59 -14.68 -18.26
N GLU A 203 5.74 -14.00 -18.25
CA GLU A 203 6.97 -14.41 -18.96
C GLU A 203 7.41 -15.82 -18.52
N MET A 204 7.43 -16.06 -17.22
CA MET A 204 7.85 -17.36 -16.66
C MET A 204 6.82 -18.48 -16.89
N LYS A 205 5.52 -18.15 -16.99
CA LYS A 205 4.48 -19.13 -17.36
C LYS A 205 4.63 -19.57 -18.80
N ALA A 206 4.80 -18.62 -19.73
CA ALA A 206 5.01 -18.93 -21.15
C ALA A 206 6.21 -19.87 -21.35
N LEU A 207 7.34 -19.57 -20.70
CA LEU A 207 8.55 -20.41 -20.75
C LEU A 207 8.41 -21.82 -20.16
N ARG A 208 7.35 -22.10 -19.40
CA ARG A 208 7.08 -23.43 -18.83
C ARG A 208 6.08 -24.22 -19.67
N GLU A 209 5.30 -23.55 -20.50
CA GLU A 209 4.30 -24.14 -21.41
C GLU A 209 4.89 -24.50 -22.78
N ASP A 210 6.04 -23.92 -23.15
CA ASP A 210 6.88 -24.27 -24.30
C ASP A 210 7.86 -25.43 -24.00
#